data_AF-A0A2V8FZ16-F1
#
_entry.id   AF-A0A2V8FZ16-F1
#
_cell.length_a   1.000
_cell.length_b   1.000
_cell.length_c   1.000
_cell.angle_alpha   90.00
_cell.angle_beta   90.00
_cell.angle_gamma   90.00
#
_symmetry.space_group_name_H-M   'P 1'
#
loop_
_entity.id
_entity.type
_entity.pdbx_description
1 polymer ?
#
loop_
_entity_poly.entity_id
_entity_poly.type
_entity_poly.pdbx_seq_one_letter_code
_entity_poly.pdbx_strand_id
1 'polypeptide(L)'
;MPNQIERDVLTVAGRDVAVSNPHKVLFPQTGYTKLDVARYYLAVSDGALRGAGGRPNVLVRYPNGINADFFFQKRAPQARPAWIEVVALRFPSGRSAEEVVPRDAAALVWMANLACLELHPHPVRADDLDHPDELRVDLDPVPGVEWPQLREVARLVRATLDDFSLVGWPKTSGSRGIHVYVRIEQRWTFDEVRRAALALAREVERRVPALATSKWWKEERHGVFLDYNQNAKDRTIASAYSVRPTPDARVSAPLSWDEIDVCEPGDFTLATMPSRVAEVGDRHAAIDQHPCSLEGLLELSARHEREGLGDAPWPPHYQKQSGEPARVQPSRRRTPTSLRQGYGGPPKLQRRLKYPLIEIGRAQKKDDALAGLERWKARHPDAAAHLAPADVLVDAMRGRFHTWTRIRLNLQHVPEALRPAQEGLDPDEGPGDGSPGGVQGTGAQEIIRAPVPPHGAPRRRPSRARKAS
;
A
#
# COMPACT_ATOMS: atom_id res chain seq x y z
N MET A 1 -31.32 5.54 -30.50
CA MET A 1 -30.08 6.35 -30.52
C MET A 1 -29.11 5.71 -29.55
N PRO A 2 -27.95 5.18 -29.96
CA PRO A 2 -26.95 4.78 -28.98
C PRO A 2 -26.55 6.03 -28.18
N ASN A 3 -26.62 5.92 -26.85
CA ASN A 3 -26.38 7.00 -25.91
C ASN A 3 -25.00 7.61 -26.22
N GLN A 4 -24.95 8.79 -26.84
CA GLN A 4 -23.70 9.47 -27.11
C GLN A 4 -23.10 9.85 -25.76
N ILE A 5 -21.98 9.21 -25.41
CA ILE A 5 -21.22 9.58 -24.23
C ILE A 5 -20.76 11.01 -24.46
N GLU A 6 -21.21 11.93 -23.60
CA GLU A 6 -20.78 13.32 -23.56
C GLU A 6 -19.25 13.39 -23.48
N ARG A 7 -18.65 14.25 -24.31
CA ARG A 7 -17.20 14.41 -24.41
C ARG A 7 -16.85 15.87 -24.66
N ASP A 8 -15.90 16.36 -23.87
CA ASP A 8 -15.17 17.58 -24.16
C ASP A 8 -13.80 17.25 -24.72
N VAL A 9 -13.33 18.01 -25.71
CA VAL A 9 -12.02 17.81 -26.31
C VAL A 9 -11.10 18.95 -25.87
N LEU A 10 -9.96 18.60 -25.30
CA LEU A 10 -8.89 19.54 -24.97
C LEU A 10 -7.73 19.34 -25.95
N THR A 11 -7.37 20.39 -26.69
CA THR A 11 -6.16 20.38 -27.51
C THR A 11 -4.95 20.72 -26.64
N VAL A 12 -4.10 19.74 -26.36
CA VAL A 12 -2.98 19.83 -25.41
C VAL A 12 -1.74 19.24 -26.06
N ALA A 13 -0.60 19.93 -26.01
CA ALA A 13 0.65 19.46 -26.61
C ALA A 13 0.48 19.01 -28.09
N GLY A 14 -0.31 19.77 -28.87
CA GLY A 14 -0.56 19.52 -30.29
C GLY A 14 -1.49 18.34 -30.60
N ARG A 15 -2.21 17.80 -29.61
CA ARG A 15 -3.15 16.68 -29.82
C ARG A 15 -4.48 16.89 -29.09
N ASP A 16 -5.52 16.31 -29.66
CA ASP A 16 -6.86 16.31 -29.09
C ASP A 16 -7.03 15.18 -28.08
N VAL A 17 -7.35 15.53 -26.84
CA VAL A 17 -7.62 14.60 -25.74
C VAL A 17 -9.09 14.71 -25.33
N ALA A 18 -9.86 13.66 -25.60
CA ALA A 18 -11.27 13.61 -25.21
C ALA A 18 -11.45 13.24 -23.73
N VAL A 19 -12.12 14.11 -22.97
CA VAL A 19 -12.59 13.91 -21.61
C VAL A 19 -14.05 13.47 -21.65
N SER A 20 -14.34 12.20 -21.37
CA SER A 20 -15.71 11.68 -21.35
C SER A 20 -16.44 12.08 -20.06
N ASN A 21 -17.77 12.16 -20.03
CA ASN A 21 -18.52 12.56 -18.82
C ASN A 21 -17.87 13.75 -18.07
N PRO A 22 -17.55 14.86 -18.77
CA PRO A 22 -16.74 15.95 -18.23
C PRO A 22 -17.32 16.54 -16.94
N HIS A 23 -18.65 16.63 -16.86
CA HIS A 23 -19.38 17.19 -15.72
C HIS A 23 -19.59 16.22 -14.55
N LYS A 24 -19.03 15.01 -14.60
CA LYS A 24 -19.11 14.07 -13.48
C LYS A 24 -18.42 14.67 -12.25
N VAL A 25 -19.18 14.93 -11.20
CA VAL A 25 -18.66 15.41 -9.91
C VAL A 25 -17.79 14.32 -9.27
N LEU A 26 -16.53 14.66 -9.01
CA LEU A 26 -15.59 13.80 -8.30
C LEU A 26 -15.40 14.22 -6.83
N PHE A 27 -15.63 15.51 -6.53
CA PHE A 27 -15.56 16.09 -5.19
C PHE A 27 -16.91 16.69 -4.79
N PRO A 28 -17.77 15.96 -4.07
CA PRO A 28 -19.14 16.41 -3.81
C PRO A 28 -19.26 17.71 -3.02
N GLN A 29 -18.36 17.95 -2.06
CA GLN A 29 -18.42 19.15 -1.20
C GLN A 29 -18.06 20.43 -1.96
N THR A 30 -17.05 20.39 -2.83
CA THR A 30 -16.63 21.56 -3.61
C THR A 30 -17.30 21.65 -4.98
N GLY A 31 -17.95 20.58 -5.42
CA GLY A 31 -18.57 20.48 -6.75
C GLY A 31 -17.58 20.19 -7.89
N TYR A 32 -16.29 19.97 -7.63
CA TYR A 32 -15.31 19.79 -8.71
C TYR A 32 -15.60 18.54 -9.54
N THR A 33 -15.58 18.75 -10.85
CA THR A 33 -15.89 17.76 -11.88
C THR A 33 -14.61 17.10 -12.41
N LYS A 34 -14.78 16.05 -13.22
CA LYS A 34 -13.66 15.42 -13.91
C LYS A 34 -12.93 16.38 -14.86
N LEU A 35 -13.67 17.28 -15.52
CA LEU A 35 -13.06 18.30 -16.37
C LEU A 35 -12.22 19.31 -15.57
N ASP A 36 -12.65 19.66 -14.35
CA ASP A 36 -11.88 20.56 -13.49
C ASP A 36 -10.55 19.94 -13.07
N VAL A 37 -10.53 18.63 -12.76
CA VAL A 37 -9.29 17.90 -12.48
C VAL A 37 -8.36 17.88 -13.70
N ALA A 38 -8.91 17.68 -14.90
CA ALA A 38 -8.13 17.70 -16.14
C ALA A 38 -7.52 19.09 -16.40
N ARG A 39 -8.31 20.16 -16.22
CA ARG A 39 -7.84 21.55 -16.36
C ARG A 39 -6.81 21.92 -15.30
N TYR A 40 -6.98 21.46 -14.07
CA TYR A 40 -6.00 21.61 -13.01
C TYR A 40 -4.64 21.03 -13.42
N TYR A 41 -4.60 19.76 -13.83
CA TYR A 41 -3.34 19.13 -14.23
C TYR A 41 -2.72 19.75 -15.47
N LEU A 42 -3.53 20.30 -16.39
CA LEU A 42 -3.04 21.09 -17.50
C LEU A 42 -2.33 22.37 -17.00
N ALA A 43 -2.95 23.10 -16.07
CA ALA A 43 -2.43 24.36 -15.54
C ALA A 43 -1.13 24.20 -14.75
N VAL A 44 -0.93 23.06 -14.08
CA VAL A 44 0.29 22.77 -13.30
C VAL A 44 1.21 21.74 -13.97
N SER A 45 1.03 21.51 -15.27
CA SER A 45 1.63 20.37 -15.97
C SER A 45 3.14 20.31 -15.88
N ASP A 46 3.86 21.43 -16.03
CA ASP A 46 5.32 21.45 -15.93
C ASP A 46 5.83 20.95 -14.57
N GLY A 47 5.24 21.43 -13.47
CA GLY A 47 5.60 21.01 -12.12
C GLY A 47 5.14 19.57 -11.82
N ALA A 48 3.95 19.19 -12.27
CA ALA A 48 3.46 17.82 -12.12
C ALA A 48 4.34 16.81 -12.87
N LEU A 49 4.80 17.15 -14.07
CA LEU A 49 5.74 16.33 -14.86
C LEU A 49 7.14 16.31 -14.25
N ARG A 50 7.59 17.36 -13.57
CA ARG A 50 8.85 17.31 -12.82
C ARG A 50 8.82 16.24 -11.72
N GLY A 51 7.68 16.11 -11.04
CA GLY A 51 7.49 15.12 -9.97
C GLY A 51 7.14 13.71 -10.46
N ALA A 52 6.33 13.57 -11.52
CA ALA A 52 5.76 12.29 -11.96
C ALA A 52 6.15 11.87 -13.38
N GLY A 53 6.67 12.79 -14.19
CA GLY A 53 6.99 12.60 -15.60
C GLY A 53 8.22 11.73 -15.81
N GLY A 54 8.20 10.91 -16.87
CA GLY A 54 9.30 9.98 -17.18
C GLY A 54 9.48 8.84 -16.17
N ARG A 55 8.54 8.69 -15.23
CA ARG A 55 8.54 7.64 -14.21
C ARG A 55 7.39 6.66 -14.46
N PRO A 56 7.54 5.35 -14.20
CA PRO A 56 6.40 4.45 -14.11
C PRO A 56 5.48 4.92 -12.97
N ASN A 57 4.18 5.02 -13.24
CA ASN A 57 3.18 5.51 -12.31
C ASN A 57 2.12 4.45 -12.00
N VAL A 58 1.81 4.31 -10.70
CA VAL A 58 0.59 3.66 -10.24
C VAL A 58 -0.55 4.67 -10.32
N LEU A 59 -1.65 4.30 -10.97
CA LEU A 59 -2.83 5.15 -11.09
C LEU A 59 -3.76 4.89 -9.90
N VAL A 60 -4.14 5.91 -9.13
CA VAL A 60 -5.17 5.79 -8.09
C VAL A 60 -6.47 6.42 -8.60
N ARG A 61 -7.43 5.56 -8.92
CA ARG A 61 -8.61 5.94 -9.69
C ARG A 61 -9.84 6.01 -8.82
N TYR A 62 -10.62 7.08 -9.01
CA TYR A 62 -11.88 7.37 -8.33
C TYR A 62 -13.00 7.53 -9.36
N PRO A 63 -13.40 6.46 -10.09
CA PRO A 63 -14.32 6.59 -11.21
C PRO A 63 -15.66 7.21 -10.82
N ASN A 64 -16.07 7.08 -9.56
CA ASN A 64 -17.34 7.54 -9.01
C ASN A 64 -17.18 8.62 -7.93
N GLY A 65 -16.03 9.30 -7.90
CA GLY A 65 -15.72 10.35 -6.93
C GLY A 65 -15.17 9.83 -5.60
N ILE A 66 -14.74 10.76 -4.75
CA ILE A 66 -13.96 10.48 -3.53
C ILE A 66 -14.74 9.77 -2.42
N ASN A 67 -16.08 9.83 -2.45
CA ASN A 67 -16.94 9.18 -1.45
C ASN A 67 -17.31 7.72 -1.83
N ALA A 68 -16.82 7.23 -2.97
CA ALA A 68 -17.07 5.89 -3.46
C ALA A 68 -15.77 5.05 -3.45
N ASP A 69 -15.89 3.77 -3.80
CA ASP A 69 -14.74 2.88 -3.92
C ASP A 69 -13.72 3.39 -4.95
N PHE A 70 -12.46 3.27 -4.58
CA PHE A 70 -11.30 3.59 -5.42
C PHE A 70 -10.40 2.37 -5.56
N PHE A 71 -9.49 2.40 -6.54
CA PHE A 71 -8.54 1.31 -6.72
C PHE A 71 -7.19 1.79 -7.25
N PHE A 72 -6.15 1.05 -6.87
CA PHE A 72 -4.81 1.17 -7.41
C PHE A 72 -4.68 0.34 -8.68
N GLN A 73 -4.24 0.97 -9.76
CA GLN A 73 -4.01 0.34 -11.05
C GLN A 73 -2.54 0.53 -11.45
N LYS A 74 -1.75 -0.53 -11.24
CA LYS A 74 -0.36 -0.60 -11.69
C LYS A 74 -0.27 -0.82 -13.20
N ARG A 75 -0.96 -1.87 -13.68
CA ARG A 75 -0.97 -2.22 -15.10
C ARG A 75 -1.76 -1.17 -15.91
N ALA A 76 -1.10 -0.56 -16.88
CA ALA A 76 -1.71 0.35 -17.83
C ALA A 76 -2.95 -0.28 -18.49
N PRO A 77 -4.04 0.50 -18.73
CA PRO A 77 -5.19 0.00 -19.47
C PRO A 77 -4.78 -0.55 -20.85
N GLN A 78 -5.31 -1.70 -21.24
CA GLN A 78 -5.07 -2.26 -22.58
C GLN A 78 -5.62 -1.34 -23.68
N ALA A 79 -6.81 -0.78 -23.44
CA ALA A 79 -7.39 0.26 -24.27
C ALA A 79 -6.81 1.62 -23.85
N ARG A 80 -5.72 2.02 -24.48
CA ARG A 80 -5.05 3.32 -24.30
C ARG A 80 -4.59 3.88 -25.66
N PRO A 81 -4.47 5.22 -25.79
CA PRO A 81 -3.87 5.80 -26.98
C PRO A 81 -2.42 5.29 -27.19
N ALA A 82 -2.01 5.14 -28.45
CA ALA A 82 -0.67 4.65 -28.81
C ALA A 82 0.46 5.55 -28.29
N TRP A 83 0.19 6.85 -28.15
CA TRP A 83 1.14 7.85 -27.67
C TRP A 83 1.33 7.86 -26.14
N ILE A 84 0.54 7.09 -25.38
CA ILE A 84 0.81 6.86 -23.96
C ILE A 84 1.96 5.89 -23.84
N GLU A 85 3.08 6.32 -23.26
CA GLU A 85 4.20 5.42 -23.02
C GLU A 85 3.93 4.52 -21.82
N VAL A 86 4.46 3.30 -21.87
CA VAL A 86 4.48 2.37 -20.75
C VAL A 86 5.85 1.72 -20.62
N VAL A 87 6.21 1.31 -19.41
CA VAL A 87 7.44 0.55 -19.15
C VAL A 87 7.16 -0.65 -18.25
N ALA A 88 7.81 -1.78 -18.51
CA ALA A 88 7.63 -3.01 -17.75
C ALA A 88 8.46 -2.97 -16.45
N LEU A 89 7.79 -2.77 -15.31
CA LEU A 89 8.42 -2.80 -13.99
C LEU A 89 8.29 -4.20 -13.36
N ARG A 90 9.38 -4.70 -12.76
CA ARG A 90 9.40 -5.94 -11.98
C ARG A 90 9.29 -5.66 -10.48
N PHE A 91 8.31 -6.27 -9.84
CA PHE A 91 8.02 -6.11 -8.41
C PHE A 91 8.83 -7.07 -7.53
N PRO A 92 8.98 -6.78 -6.21
CA PRO A 92 9.60 -7.70 -5.25
C PRO A 92 8.94 -9.10 -5.20
N SER A 93 7.66 -9.18 -5.55
CA SER A 93 6.92 -10.45 -5.67
C SER A 93 7.38 -11.35 -6.83
N GLY A 94 8.26 -10.85 -7.71
CA GLY A 94 8.71 -11.52 -8.94
C GLY A 94 7.81 -11.28 -10.16
N ARG A 95 6.59 -10.75 -9.95
CA ARG A 95 5.65 -10.36 -11.02
C ARG A 95 6.10 -9.08 -11.71
N SER A 96 5.59 -8.83 -12.91
CA SER A 96 5.76 -7.55 -13.62
C SER A 96 4.44 -6.97 -14.11
N ALA A 97 4.44 -5.65 -14.35
CA ALA A 97 3.36 -4.94 -15.05
C ALA A 97 3.96 -3.83 -15.92
N GLU A 98 3.31 -3.57 -17.05
CA GLU A 98 3.54 -2.35 -17.82
C GLU A 98 2.81 -1.21 -17.13
N GLU A 99 3.54 -0.23 -16.62
CA GLU A 99 2.97 0.94 -15.95
C GLU A 99 3.07 2.17 -16.84
N VAL A 100 2.14 3.12 -16.66
CA VAL A 100 2.09 4.36 -17.47
C VAL A 100 3.28 5.25 -17.17
N VAL A 101 3.89 5.82 -18.20
CA VAL A 101 4.96 6.82 -18.11
C VAL A 101 4.47 8.13 -18.72
N PRO A 102 4.03 9.12 -17.93
CA PRO A 102 3.58 10.40 -18.48
C PRO A 102 4.78 11.20 -19.00
N ARG A 103 4.70 11.71 -20.24
CA ARG A 103 5.77 12.49 -20.88
C ARG A 103 5.44 13.95 -21.11
N ASP A 104 4.15 14.28 -21.13
CA ASP A 104 3.68 15.64 -21.40
C ASP A 104 2.30 15.90 -20.77
N ALA A 105 1.82 17.14 -20.90
CA ALA A 105 0.55 17.58 -20.32
C ALA A 105 -0.65 16.77 -20.84
N ALA A 106 -0.62 16.25 -22.07
CA ALA A 106 -1.73 15.47 -22.60
C ALA A 106 -1.83 14.10 -21.90
N ALA A 107 -0.70 13.51 -21.52
CA ALA A 107 -0.69 12.29 -20.72
C ALA A 107 -1.35 12.51 -19.35
N LEU A 108 -1.08 13.65 -18.69
CA LEU A 108 -1.74 14.01 -17.43
C LEU A 108 -3.25 14.21 -17.60
N VAL A 109 -3.68 14.91 -18.66
CA VAL A 109 -5.11 15.10 -18.98
C VAL A 109 -5.78 13.75 -19.27
N TRP A 110 -5.11 12.85 -19.99
CA TRP A 110 -5.62 11.50 -20.24
C TRP A 110 -5.73 10.67 -18.94
N MET A 111 -4.74 10.75 -18.04
CA MET A 111 -4.81 10.12 -16.71
C MET A 111 -5.98 10.67 -15.90
N ALA A 112 -6.18 12.00 -15.89
CA ALA A 112 -7.32 12.64 -15.24
C ALA A 112 -8.66 12.18 -15.83
N ASN A 113 -8.75 11.97 -17.15
CA ASN A 113 -9.94 11.42 -17.79
C ASN A 113 -10.27 9.99 -17.33
N LEU A 114 -9.28 9.21 -16.90
CA LEU A 114 -9.49 7.90 -16.25
C LEU A 114 -10.00 8.03 -14.81
N ALA A 115 -10.27 9.25 -14.34
CA ALA A 115 -10.50 9.62 -12.94
C ALA A 115 -9.32 9.26 -12.04
N CYS A 116 -8.09 9.32 -12.57
CA CYS A 116 -6.87 9.23 -11.76
C CYS A 116 -6.69 10.56 -11.04
N LEU A 117 -7.00 10.58 -9.74
CA LEU A 117 -6.82 11.79 -8.94
C LEU A 117 -5.38 11.90 -8.44
N GLU A 118 -4.81 10.78 -8.00
CA GLU A 118 -3.46 10.78 -7.43
C GLU A 118 -2.43 10.21 -8.42
N LEU A 119 -1.29 10.90 -8.51
CA LEU A 119 -0.12 10.45 -9.27
C LEU A 119 0.87 9.78 -8.30
N HIS A 120 1.15 8.49 -8.50
CA HIS A 120 2.03 7.72 -7.62
C HIS A 120 3.23 7.15 -8.40
N PRO A 121 4.23 7.97 -8.71
CA PRO A 121 5.43 7.53 -9.44
C PRO A 121 6.36 6.69 -8.55
N HIS A 122 6.98 5.67 -9.13
CA HIS A 122 8.15 5.04 -8.53
C HIS A 122 9.33 6.04 -8.49
N PRO A 123 10.27 5.91 -7.53
CA PRO A 123 11.41 6.84 -7.41
C PRO A 123 12.51 6.57 -8.47
N VAL A 124 12.15 5.98 -9.60
CA VAL A 124 13.03 5.59 -10.70
C VAL A 124 12.53 6.21 -12.01
N ARG A 125 13.42 6.35 -13.00
CA ARG A 125 13.08 6.81 -14.35
C ARG A 125 12.88 5.60 -15.26
N ALA A 126 12.17 5.79 -16.36
CA ALA A 126 11.82 4.67 -17.26
C ALA A 126 13.04 4.02 -17.96
N ASP A 127 14.16 4.72 -18.02
CA ASP A 127 15.43 4.24 -18.58
C ASP A 127 16.30 3.45 -17.59
N ASP A 128 16.12 3.67 -16.27
CA ASP A 128 16.76 2.89 -15.21
C ASP A 128 15.78 2.61 -14.07
N LEU A 129 15.29 1.37 -14.02
CA LEU A 129 14.26 0.91 -13.07
C LEU A 129 14.82 0.27 -11.80
N ASP A 130 16.15 0.21 -11.65
CA ASP A 130 16.81 -0.44 -10.53
C ASP A 130 17.56 0.53 -9.63
N HIS A 131 17.91 1.72 -10.15
CA HIS A 131 18.57 2.78 -9.38
C HIS A 131 17.67 4.00 -9.20
N PRO A 132 17.09 4.20 -7.99
CA PRO A 132 16.32 5.40 -7.71
C PRO A 132 17.14 6.68 -7.90
N ASP A 133 16.49 7.73 -8.36
CA ASP A 133 17.04 9.08 -8.39
C ASP A 133 16.44 9.97 -7.29
N GLU A 134 15.63 9.41 -6.40
CA GLU A 134 15.03 10.10 -5.25
C GLU A 134 15.25 9.32 -3.96
N LEU A 135 15.84 9.98 -2.96
CA LEU A 135 15.61 9.64 -1.56
C LEU A 135 14.35 10.39 -1.10
N ARG A 136 13.41 9.67 -0.49
CA ARG A 136 12.11 10.20 -0.05
C ARG A 136 12.00 10.11 1.48
N VAL A 137 11.86 11.26 2.14
CA VAL A 137 11.58 11.34 3.58
C VAL A 137 10.10 11.58 3.76
N ASP A 138 9.39 10.62 4.38
CA ASP A 138 7.95 10.70 4.64
C ASP A 138 7.72 10.90 6.14
N LEU A 139 7.15 12.05 6.49
CA LEU A 139 6.82 12.44 7.86
C LEU A 139 5.34 12.18 8.12
N ASP A 140 5.04 11.04 8.76
CA ASP A 140 3.67 10.60 9.04
C ASP A 140 3.33 10.81 10.54
N PRO A 141 2.48 11.80 10.87
CA PRO A 141 2.08 12.03 12.26
C PRO A 141 1.21 10.88 12.79
N VAL A 142 1.58 10.35 13.95
CA VAL A 142 0.67 9.47 14.71
C VAL A 142 -0.53 10.27 15.23
N PRO A 143 -1.64 9.62 15.62
CA PRO A 143 -2.79 10.33 16.18
C PRO A 143 -2.40 11.22 17.37
N GLY A 144 -2.88 12.47 17.36
CA GLY A 144 -2.61 13.48 18.40
C GLY A 144 -1.38 14.36 18.18
N VAL A 145 -0.65 14.18 17.08
CA VAL A 145 0.40 15.12 16.68
C VAL A 145 -0.21 16.29 15.92
N GLU A 146 0.07 17.49 16.41
CA GLU A 146 -0.41 18.73 15.83
C GLU A 146 0.52 19.25 14.72
N TRP A 147 -0.02 20.03 13.80
CA TRP A 147 0.72 20.55 12.64
C TRP A 147 2.03 21.32 13.00
N PRO A 148 2.08 22.16 14.06
CA PRO A 148 3.33 22.81 14.47
C PRO A 148 4.44 21.84 14.87
N GLN A 149 4.09 20.70 15.51
CA GLN A 149 5.08 19.67 15.87
C GLN A 149 5.64 18.98 14.62
N LEU A 150 4.79 18.76 13.61
CA LEU A 150 5.22 18.22 12.32
C LEU A 150 6.16 19.18 11.57
N ARG A 151 5.89 20.49 11.59
CA ARG A 151 6.80 21.53 11.05
C ARG A 151 8.14 21.53 11.77
N GLU A 152 8.13 21.37 13.10
CA GLU A 152 9.37 21.29 13.90
C GLU A 152 10.24 20.09 13.49
N VAL A 153 9.64 18.92 13.32
CA VAL A 153 10.36 17.74 12.82
C VAL A 153 10.86 17.97 11.38
N ALA A 154 10.09 18.62 10.52
CA ALA A 154 10.53 18.97 9.17
C ALA A 154 11.75 19.92 9.16
N ARG A 155 11.80 20.91 10.06
CA ARG A 155 12.98 21.77 10.24
C ARG A 155 14.21 20.98 10.66
N LEU A 156 14.04 20.00 11.55
CA LEU A 156 15.13 19.13 11.97
C LEU A 156 15.60 18.21 10.84
N VAL A 157 14.69 17.73 9.99
CA VAL A 157 15.04 17.00 8.77
C VAL A 157 15.90 17.88 7.87
N ARG A 158 15.53 19.15 7.62
CA ARG A 158 16.37 20.10 6.86
C ARG A 158 17.78 20.18 7.41
N ALA A 159 17.91 20.48 8.70
CA ALA A 159 19.21 20.60 9.36
C ALA A 159 20.04 19.30 9.29
N THR A 160 19.37 18.14 9.40
CA THR A 160 20.05 16.85 9.28
C THR A 160 20.49 16.59 7.84
N LEU A 161 19.69 16.94 6.83
CA LEU A 161 20.09 16.85 5.42
C LEU A 161 21.31 17.75 5.13
N ASP A 162 21.32 18.97 5.68
CA ASP A 162 22.43 19.92 5.52
C ASP A 162 23.76 19.35 6.05
N ASP A 163 23.75 18.65 7.20
CA ASP A 163 24.94 17.99 7.76
C ASP A 163 25.53 16.91 6.82
N PHE A 164 24.71 16.33 5.95
CA PHE A 164 25.13 15.34 4.94
C PHE A 164 25.28 15.95 3.53
N SER A 165 25.27 17.28 3.41
CA SER A 165 25.34 17.98 2.11
C SER A 165 24.24 17.55 1.13
N LEU A 166 23.06 17.23 1.66
CA LEU A 166 21.88 16.85 0.87
C LEU A 166 20.92 18.02 0.74
N VAL A 167 20.44 18.28 -0.47
CA VAL A 167 19.43 19.32 -0.71
C VAL A 167 18.03 18.73 -0.68
N GLY A 168 17.25 19.10 0.34
CA GLY A 168 15.86 18.69 0.48
C GLY A 168 14.85 19.62 -0.21
N TRP A 169 13.79 19.03 -0.75
CA TRP A 169 12.70 19.70 -1.47
C TRP A 169 11.37 19.35 -0.80
N PRO A 170 10.87 20.17 0.13
CA PRO A 170 9.73 19.82 0.95
C PRO A 170 8.40 20.05 0.22
N LYS A 171 7.39 19.25 0.56
CA LYS A 171 6.02 19.42 0.09
C LYS A 171 5.04 18.95 1.16
N THR A 172 3.87 19.58 1.22
CA THR A 172 2.76 18.95 1.95
C THR A 172 2.40 17.64 1.28
N SER A 173 1.95 16.63 2.03
CA SER A 173 1.39 15.44 1.38
C SER A 173 0.01 15.70 0.79
N GLY A 174 -0.67 16.78 1.19
CA GLY A 174 -2.08 17.05 0.89
C GLY A 174 -3.03 16.17 1.71
N SER A 175 -2.50 15.40 2.68
CA SER A 175 -3.27 14.69 3.69
C SER A 175 -2.87 15.21 5.07
N ARG A 176 -2.16 14.42 5.88
CA ARG A 176 -1.74 14.80 7.24
C ARG A 176 -0.24 15.08 7.40
N GLY A 177 0.57 14.65 6.44
CA GLY A 177 2.03 14.60 6.55
C GLY A 177 2.78 15.63 5.69
N ILE A 178 4.11 15.61 5.82
CA ILE A 178 5.06 16.35 4.96
C ILE A 178 5.98 15.34 4.31
N HIS A 179 6.26 15.50 3.01
CA HIS A 179 7.31 14.73 2.34
C HIS A 179 8.47 15.67 2.01
N VAL A 180 9.70 15.16 2.09
CA VAL A 180 10.90 15.87 1.62
C VAL A 180 11.60 14.98 0.60
N TYR A 181 11.78 15.48 -0.62
CA TYR A 181 12.51 14.76 -1.66
C TYR A 181 13.96 15.22 -1.66
N VAL A 182 14.87 14.32 -1.97
CA VAL A 182 16.27 14.63 -2.26
C VAL A 182 16.60 13.98 -3.60
N ARG A 183 17.00 14.79 -4.59
CA ARG A 183 17.52 14.26 -5.86
C ARG A 183 18.89 13.65 -5.59
N ILE A 184 19.09 12.41 -6.02
CA ILE A 184 20.34 11.67 -5.83
C ILE A 184 20.88 11.20 -7.17
N GLU A 185 22.19 10.92 -7.24
CA GLU A 185 22.79 10.25 -8.39
C GLU A 185 22.17 8.85 -8.61
N GLN A 186 21.90 8.49 -9.87
CA GLN A 186 21.31 7.21 -10.27
C GLN A 186 22.32 6.06 -10.27
N ARG A 187 22.86 5.72 -9.10
CA ARG A 187 23.85 4.64 -8.96
C ARG A 187 23.66 3.73 -7.75
N TRP A 188 22.71 4.06 -6.87
CA TRP A 188 22.38 3.24 -5.70
C TRP A 188 21.13 2.42 -5.95
N THR A 189 21.13 1.20 -5.43
CA THR A 189 19.97 0.31 -5.45
C THR A 189 18.91 0.76 -4.44
N PHE A 190 17.66 0.29 -4.60
CA PHE A 190 16.59 0.50 -3.60
C PHE A 190 17.00 0.13 -2.17
N ASP A 191 17.79 -0.94 -2.00
CA ASP A 191 18.23 -1.42 -0.68
C ASP A 191 19.22 -0.44 -0.04
N GLU A 192 20.09 0.20 -0.83
CA GLU A 192 21.01 1.25 -0.36
C GLU A 192 20.26 2.54 -0.05
N VAL A 193 19.37 2.99 -0.93
CA VAL A 193 18.56 4.19 -0.70
C VAL A 193 17.70 4.05 0.56
N ARG A 194 17.09 2.88 0.78
CA ARG A 194 16.34 2.60 2.03
C ARG A 194 17.24 2.58 3.26
N ARG A 195 18.45 2.02 3.17
CA ARG A 195 19.42 2.03 4.29
C ARG A 195 19.87 3.45 4.64
N ALA A 196 20.07 4.31 3.64
CA ALA A 196 20.33 5.73 3.83
C ALA A 196 19.13 6.43 4.50
N ALA A 197 17.91 6.16 4.04
CA ALA A 197 16.68 6.70 4.63
C ALA A 197 16.51 6.30 6.11
N LEU A 198 16.78 5.04 6.46
CA LEU A 198 16.74 4.56 7.84
C LEU A 198 17.81 5.23 8.70
N ALA A 199 19.02 5.42 8.18
CA ALA A 199 20.10 6.10 8.88
C ALA A 199 19.72 7.56 9.19
N LEU A 200 19.17 8.28 8.20
CA LEU A 200 18.62 9.62 8.38
C LEU A 200 17.49 9.63 9.43
N ALA A 201 16.55 8.70 9.34
CA ALA A 201 15.42 8.61 10.27
C ALA A 201 15.87 8.43 11.73
N ARG A 202 16.89 7.59 11.95
CA ARG A 202 17.49 7.37 13.27
C ARG A 202 18.21 8.60 13.79
N GLU A 203 18.92 9.33 12.93
CA GLU A 203 19.61 10.55 13.33
C GLU A 203 18.63 11.65 13.73
N VAL A 204 17.51 11.79 13.01
CA VAL A 204 16.43 12.71 13.39
C VAL A 204 15.77 12.28 14.70
N GLU A 205 15.44 10.99 14.87
CA GLU A 205 14.90 10.45 16.14
C GLU A 205 15.88 10.68 17.31
N ARG A 206 17.20 10.52 17.09
CA ARG A 206 18.22 10.75 18.12
C ARG A 206 18.26 12.21 18.58
N ARG A 207 18.04 13.15 17.66
CA ARG A 207 18.05 14.60 17.94
C ARG A 207 16.76 15.09 18.59
N VAL A 208 15.61 14.53 18.24
CA VAL A 208 14.31 14.88 18.83
C VAL A 208 13.47 13.66 19.24
N PRO A 209 13.94 12.85 20.20
CA PRO A 209 13.31 11.58 20.53
C PRO A 209 11.90 11.72 21.12
N ALA A 210 11.51 12.91 21.59
CA ALA A 210 10.15 13.17 22.08
C ALA A 210 9.14 13.43 20.95
N LEU A 211 9.57 13.94 19.79
CA LEU A 211 8.69 14.35 18.69
C LEU A 211 8.83 13.48 17.44
N ALA A 212 9.90 12.71 17.30
CA ALA A 212 10.14 11.88 16.12
C ALA A 212 10.40 10.41 16.51
N THR A 213 10.06 9.50 15.61
CA THR A 213 10.33 8.08 15.79
C THR A 213 10.69 7.38 14.48
N SER A 214 11.62 6.42 14.55
CA SER A 214 11.92 5.47 13.47
C SER A 214 11.40 4.05 13.79
N LYS A 215 10.56 3.89 14.82
CA LYS A 215 10.05 2.58 15.23
C LYS A 215 9.06 2.03 14.20
N TRP A 216 9.37 0.85 13.67
CA TRP A 216 8.55 0.21 12.64
C TRP A 216 7.14 -0.12 13.14
N TRP A 217 7.01 -0.60 14.38
CA TRP A 217 5.76 -1.12 14.90
C TRP A 217 4.87 -0.01 15.40
N LYS A 218 3.62 0.04 14.90
CA LYS A 218 2.64 1.06 15.32
C LYS A 218 2.45 1.16 16.84
N GLU A 219 2.60 0.04 17.57
CA GLU A 219 2.50 0.00 19.03
C GLU A 219 3.69 0.66 19.77
N GLU A 220 4.80 0.89 19.07
CA GLU A 220 6.00 1.53 19.60
C GLU A 220 6.17 2.97 19.08
N ARG A 221 5.30 3.43 18.18
CA ARG A 221 5.40 4.76 17.58
C ARG A 221 4.82 5.82 18.50
N HIS A 222 5.49 6.96 18.53
CA HIS A 222 5.04 8.21 19.12
C HIS A 222 5.48 9.38 18.22
N GLY A 223 4.86 10.54 18.37
CA GLY A 223 5.23 11.71 17.56
C GLY A 223 5.12 11.48 16.05
N VAL A 224 6.05 12.05 15.30
CA VAL A 224 6.13 11.93 13.84
C VAL A 224 6.95 10.71 13.48
N PHE A 225 6.33 9.77 12.77
CA PHE A 225 7.03 8.61 12.23
C PHE A 225 7.74 8.97 10.92
N LEU A 226 9.04 8.71 10.86
CA LEU A 226 9.83 8.82 9.62
C LEU A 226 9.77 7.49 8.87
N ASP A 227 8.88 7.39 7.88
CA ASP A 227 8.62 6.14 7.16
C ASP A 227 9.70 5.84 6.11
N TYR A 228 10.86 5.38 6.58
CA TYR A 228 11.99 4.98 5.74
C TYR A 228 11.62 3.87 4.74
N ASN A 229 10.58 3.06 5.01
CA ASN A 229 10.15 1.99 4.12
C ASN A 229 9.47 2.53 2.84
N GLN A 230 9.16 3.83 2.72
CA GLN A 230 8.72 4.43 1.45
C GLN A 230 9.80 4.39 0.36
N ASN A 231 11.06 4.14 0.72
CA ASN A 231 12.16 3.96 -0.22
C ASN A 231 12.35 2.50 -0.67
N ALA A 232 11.51 1.56 -0.20
CA ALA A 232 11.54 0.19 -0.69
C ALA A 232 10.94 0.10 -2.11
N LYS A 233 11.47 -0.81 -2.95
CA LYS A 233 10.93 -1.04 -4.31
C LYS A 233 9.44 -1.35 -4.27
N ASP A 234 8.65 -0.82 -5.20
CA ASP A 234 7.18 -0.98 -5.23
C ASP A 234 6.41 -0.22 -4.12
N ARG A 235 7.07 0.72 -3.45
CA ARG A 235 6.42 1.75 -2.63
C ARG A 235 6.40 3.05 -3.42
N THR A 236 5.23 3.68 -3.40
CA THR A 236 4.97 4.94 -4.09
C THR A 236 4.30 5.90 -3.12
N ILE A 237 4.56 7.17 -3.35
CA ILE A 237 3.96 8.28 -2.60
C ILE A 237 3.39 9.28 -3.61
N ALA A 238 2.34 10.00 -3.21
CA ALA A 238 1.73 11.01 -4.07
C ALA A 238 2.80 12.03 -4.49
N SER A 239 2.90 12.29 -5.80
CA SER A 239 3.87 13.23 -6.37
C SER A 239 3.57 14.67 -5.98
N ALA A 240 4.55 15.56 -6.21
CA ALA A 240 4.27 16.99 -6.31
C ALA A 240 3.09 17.25 -7.25
N TYR A 241 2.22 18.19 -6.87
CA TYR A 241 1.00 18.59 -7.58
C TYR A 241 -0.11 17.53 -7.67
N SER A 242 0.06 16.36 -7.07
CA SER A 242 -0.99 15.35 -7.03
C SER A 242 -2.19 15.86 -6.22
N VAL A 243 -3.38 15.87 -6.83
CA VAL A 243 -4.65 16.07 -6.11
C VAL A 243 -4.85 14.89 -5.15
N ARG A 244 -5.38 15.15 -3.95
CA ARG A 244 -5.66 14.16 -2.92
C ARG A 244 -7.17 14.02 -2.72
N PRO A 245 -7.67 12.83 -2.33
CA PRO A 245 -9.09 12.56 -2.14
C PRO A 245 -9.61 13.13 -0.80
N THR A 246 -9.38 14.43 -0.56
CA THR A 246 -9.92 15.14 0.60
C THR A 246 -11.19 15.90 0.21
N PRO A 247 -12.09 16.19 1.16
CA PRO A 247 -13.35 16.87 0.84
C PRO A 247 -13.18 18.24 0.18
N ASP A 248 -12.08 18.93 0.48
CA ASP A 248 -11.66 20.24 -0.07
C ASP A 248 -10.70 20.13 -1.28
N ALA A 249 -10.47 18.92 -1.81
CA ALA A 249 -9.60 18.66 -2.96
C ALA A 249 -8.17 19.20 -2.79
N ARG A 250 -7.52 18.90 -1.66
CA ARG A 250 -6.15 19.30 -1.37
C ARG A 250 -5.16 18.75 -2.38
N VAL A 251 -4.01 19.40 -2.44
CA VAL A 251 -2.90 19.05 -3.32
C VAL A 251 -1.66 18.73 -2.48
N SER A 252 -0.86 17.75 -2.92
CA SER A 252 0.50 17.59 -2.42
C SER A 252 1.37 18.72 -2.98
N ALA A 253 1.50 19.81 -2.23
CA ALA A 253 2.00 21.07 -2.73
C ALA A 253 3.50 21.24 -2.49
N PRO A 254 4.32 21.46 -3.54
CA PRO A 254 5.71 21.88 -3.40
C PRO A 254 5.85 23.19 -2.64
N LEU A 255 6.81 23.22 -1.73
CA LEU A 255 7.11 24.36 -0.87
C LEU A 255 8.60 24.69 -0.96
N SER A 256 8.92 25.96 -0.76
CA SER A 256 10.24 26.36 -0.26
C SER A 256 10.34 26.03 1.23
N TRP A 257 11.56 25.95 1.76
CA TRP A 257 11.74 25.70 3.19
C TRP A 257 11.18 26.82 4.06
N ASP A 258 11.24 28.07 3.61
CA ASP A 258 10.75 29.22 4.39
C ASP A 258 9.20 29.22 4.49
N GLU A 259 8.51 28.55 3.55
CA GLU A 259 7.06 28.39 3.61
C GLU A 259 6.63 27.35 4.66
N ILE A 260 7.51 26.45 5.10
CA ILE A 260 7.16 25.39 6.05
C ILE A 260 6.62 25.95 7.37
N ASP A 261 7.16 27.07 7.85
CA ASP A 261 6.78 27.62 9.15
C ASP A 261 5.36 28.20 9.18
N VAL A 262 4.81 28.59 8.03
CA VAL A 262 3.53 29.31 7.91
C VAL A 262 2.47 28.57 7.11
N CYS A 263 2.84 27.58 6.30
CA CYS A 263 1.91 26.91 5.38
C CYS A 263 0.85 26.05 6.08
N GLU A 264 -0.43 26.24 5.80
CA GLU A 264 -1.48 25.31 6.23
C GLU A 264 -1.83 24.36 5.07
N PRO A 265 -2.09 23.06 5.33
CA PRO A 265 -2.44 22.12 4.26
C PRO A 265 -3.69 22.54 3.46
N GLY A 266 -4.60 23.27 4.10
CA GLY A 266 -5.82 23.81 3.47
C GLY A 266 -5.57 24.94 2.47
N ASP A 267 -4.40 25.58 2.50
CA ASP A 267 -4.03 26.64 1.57
C ASP A 267 -3.86 26.12 0.13
N PHE A 268 -3.62 24.82 -0.01
CA PHE A 268 -3.26 24.18 -1.27
C PHE A 268 -4.33 23.21 -1.72
N THR A 269 -5.18 23.67 -2.62
CA THR A 269 -6.29 22.91 -3.21
C THR A 269 -6.22 22.94 -4.72
N LEU A 270 -7.04 22.11 -5.35
CA LEU A 270 -7.27 22.12 -6.80
C LEU A 270 -7.55 23.54 -7.32
N ALA A 271 -8.26 24.38 -6.55
CA ALA A 271 -8.58 25.75 -6.97
C ALA A 271 -7.46 26.76 -6.72
N THR A 272 -6.72 26.66 -5.62
CA THR A 272 -5.74 27.70 -5.24
C THR A 272 -4.39 27.51 -5.90
N MET A 273 -4.01 26.27 -6.18
CA MET A 273 -2.68 25.93 -6.70
C MET A 273 -2.35 26.52 -8.07
N PRO A 274 -3.25 26.55 -9.08
CA PRO A 274 -2.94 27.14 -10.38
C PRO A 274 -2.51 28.61 -10.29
N SER A 275 -3.27 29.44 -9.57
CA SER A 275 -2.94 30.85 -9.37
C SER A 275 -1.63 31.02 -8.62
N ARG A 276 -1.40 30.20 -7.58
CA ARG A 276 -0.16 30.20 -6.82
C ARG A 276 1.06 29.91 -7.70
N VAL A 277 1.00 28.88 -8.55
CA VAL A 277 2.11 28.54 -9.45
C VAL A 277 2.39 29.67 -10.42
N ALA A 278 1.35 30.34 -10.93
CA ALA A 278 1.52 31.50 -11.80
C ALA A 278 2.18 32.68 -11.08
N GLU A 279 1.90 32.87 -9.79
CA GLU A 279 2.43 33.97 -8.98
C GLU A 279 3.88 33.73 -8.52
N VAL A 280 4.17 32.55 -7.97
CA VAL A 280 5.45 32.28 -7.29
C VAL A 280 6.33 31.23 -7.97
N GLY A 281 5.87 30.66 -9.08
CA GLY A 281 6.54 29.59 -9.80
C GLY A 281 6.45 28.22 -9.11
N ASP A 282 7.12 27.23 -9.72
CA ASP A 282 7.31 25.90 -9.12
C ASP A 282 8.43 25.94 -8.08
N ARG A 283 8.10 25.65 -6.82
CA ARG A 283 9.08 25.63 -5.72
C ARG A 283 10.12 24.52 -5.84
N HIS A 284 9.87 23.52 -6.67
CA HIS A 284 10.80 22.43 -6.96
C HIS A 284 11.48 22.59 -8.33
N ALA A 285 11.38 23.75 -8.98
CA ALA A 285 11.89 23.96 -10.34
C ALA A 285 13.36 23.53 -10.55
N ALA A 286 14.19 23.72 -9.52
CA ALA A 286 15.62 23.40 -9.56
C ALA A 286 15.99 22.00 -9.04
N ILE A 287 15.05 21.14 -8.64
CA ILE A 287 15.34 19.83 -8.03
C ILE A 287 16.33 18.98 -8.85
N ASP A 288 16.19 18.95 -10.17
CA ASP A 288 17.05 18.15 -11.06
C ASP A 288 18.45 18.74 -11.27
N GLN A 289 18.71 19.98 -10.82
CA GLN A 289 20.02 20.64 -10.89
C GLN A 289 20.92 20.27 -9.69
N HIS A 290 20.38 19.57 -8.69
CA HIS A 290 21.07 19.25 -7.44
C HIS A 290 21.08 17.74 -7.13
N PRO A 291 21.63 16.88 -7.99
CA PRO A 291 21.88 15.48 -7.63
C PRO A 291 22.91 15.39 -6.52
N CYS A 292 22.54 14.74 -5.41
CA CYS A 292 23.37 14.58 -4.23
C CYS A 292 23.96 13.16 -4.12
N SER A 293 25.09 13.03 -3.42
CA SER A 293 25.67 11.72 -3.08
C SER A 293 25.07 11.16 -1.78
N LEU A 294 24.73 9.86 -1.76
CA LEU A 294 24.27 9.17 -0.55
C LEU A 294 25.40 8.61 0.32
N GLU A 295 26.67 8.77 -0.08
CA GLU A 295 27.83 8.19 0.63
C GLU A 295 27.84 8.52 2.13
N GLY A 296 27.62 9.78 2.52
CA GLY A 296 27.61 10.17 3.93
C GLY A 296 26.52 9.48 4.76
N LEU A 297 25.31 9.29 4.20
CA LEU A 297 24.24 8.55 4.88
C LEU A 297 24.50 7.04 4.90
N LEU A 298 25.16 6.50 3.88
CA LEU A 298 25.56 5.09 3.86
C LEU A 298 26.70 4.80 4.85
N GLU A 299 27.64 5.72 5.03
CA GLU A 299 28.65 5.66 6.07
C GLU A 299 28.03 5.72 7.48
N LEU A 300 27.04 6.60 7.68
CA LEU A 300 26.23 6.63 8.90
C LEU A 300 25.53 5.28 9.12
N SER A 301 24.92 4.71 8.08
CA SER A 301 24.26 3.41 8.12
C SER A 301 25.23 2.30 8.54
N ALA A 302 26.43 2.27 7.95
CA ALA A 302 27.47 1.32 8.30
C ALA A 302 27.98 1.50 9.74
N ARG A 303 28.03 2.74 10.25
CA ARG A 303 28.35 3.01 11.65
C ARG A 303 27.26 2.47 12.59
N HIS A 304 25.99 2.75 12.30
CA HIS A 304 24.87 2.19 13.06
C HIS A 304 24.96 0.66 13.15
N GLU A 305 25.28 -0.02 12.04
CA GLU A 305 25.45 -1.48 12.03
C GLU A 305 26.58 -1.94 12.96
N ARG A 306 27.75 -1.27 12.93
CA ARG A 306 28.87 -1.56 13.86
C ARG A 306 28.51 -1.31 15.32
N GLU A 307 27.61 -0.37 15.59
CA GLU A 307 27.09 -0.04 16.92
C GLU A 307 25.92 -0.95 17.35
N GLY A 308 25.58 -1.98 16.56
CA GLY A 308 24.52 -2.94 16.87
C GLY A 308 23.11 -2.49 16.45
N LEU A 309 22.99 -1.33 15.80
CA LEU A 309 21.77 -0.85 15.16
C LEU A 309 21.74 -1.33 13.70
N GLY A 310 21.52 -2.64 13.50
CA GLY A 310 21.41 -3.27 12.18
C GLY A 310 20.19 -2.79 11.37
N ASP A 311 19.82 -3.52 10.31
CA ASP A 311 18.66 -3.15 9.49
C ASP A 311 17.35 -3.11 10.30
N ALA A 312 16.36 -2.37 9.81
CA ALA A 312 15.01 -2.35 10.38
C ALA A 312 14.08 -3.30 9.61
N PRO A 313 12.97 -3.78 10.21
CA PRO A 313 12.07 -4.71 9.55
C PRO A 313 11.56 -4.18 8.21
N TRP A 314 11.57 -5.05 7.21
CA TRP A 314 10.92 -4.81 5.92
C TRP A 314 9.44 -5.19 6.00
N PRO A 315 8.60 -4.65 5.09
CA PRO A 315 7.22 -5.09 4.98
C PRO A 315 7.15 -6.61 4.67
N PRO A 316 6.11 -7.34 5.13
CA PRO A 316 6.09 -8.80 5.11
C PRO A 316 6.29 -9.49 3.74
N HIS A 317 5.96 -8.80 2.65
CA HIS A 317 5.98 -9.35 1.28
C HIS A 317 7.31 -9.16 0.54
N TYR A 318 8.29 -8.50 1.15
CA TYR A 318 9.65 -8.38 0.59
C TYR A 318 10.47 -9.64 0.85
N GLN A 319 11.52 -9.88 0.08
CA GLN A 319 12.48 -10.92 0.42
C GLN A 319 13.16 -10.58 1.75
N LYS A 320 13.49 -11.60 2.55
CA LYS A 320 14.14 -11.40 3.86
C LYS A 320 15.60 -11.04 3.64
N GLN A 321 16.03 -9.91 4.18
CA GLN A 321 17.41 -9.46 4.05
C GLN A 321 18.32 -10.11 5.10
N SER A 322 19.61 -10.19 4.79
CA SER A 322 20.62 -10.62 5.77
C SER A 322 20.67 -9.63 6.93
N GLY A 323 20.73 -10.11 8.17
CA GLY A 323 20.73 -9.25 9.36
C GLY A 323 19.38 -8.60 9.70
N GLU A 324 18.31 -8.87 8.93
CA GLU A 324 16.99 -8.29 9.18
C GLU A 324 16.36 -8.83 10.49
N PRO A 325 15.92 -7.94 11.41
CA PRO A 325 15.21 -8.35 12.62
C PRO A 325 13.85 -8.99 12.32
N ALA A 326 13.27 -9.67 13.30
CA ALA A 326 11.99 -10.35 13.11
C ALA A 326 10.86 -9.38 12.71
N ARG A 327 10.21 -9.65 11.58
CA ARG A 327 9.00 -8.98 11.07
C ARG A 327 7.73 -9.32 11.87
N VAL A 328 7.84 -9.83 13.08
CA VAL A 328 6.71 -10.08 13.97
C VAL A 328 6.64 -8.94 14.98
N GLN A 329 5.44 -8.39 15.18
CA GLN A 329 5.15 -7.38 16.20
C GLN A 329 5.71 -7.82 17.56
N PRO A 330 6.36 -6.93 18.33
CA PRO A 330 6.90 -7.22 19.65
C PRO A 330 5.89 -7.94 20.55
N SER A 331 4.66 -7.43 20.62
CA SER A 331 3.56 -8.02 21.38
C SER A 331 3.15 -9.44 20.97
N ARG A 332 3.60 -9.90 19.80
CA ARG A 332 3.33 -11.23 19.22
C ARG A 332 4.56 -12.12 19.11
N ARG A 333 5.75 -11.65 19.51
CA ARG A 333 6.97 -12.48 19.52
C ARG A 333 6.85 -13.53 20.62
N ARG A 334 7.11 -14.79 20.30
CA ARG A 334 7.28 -15.86 21.30
C ARG A 334 8.68 -15.76 21.89
N THR A 335 8.80 -15.66 23.21
CA THR A 335 10.10 -15.60 23.91
C THR A 335 10.85 -16.93 23.76
N PRO A 336 12.14 -16.93 23.39
CA PRO A 336 12.95 -18.14 23.32
C PRO A 336 13.43 -18.55 24.73
N THR A 337 12.51 -18.98 25.59
CA THR A 337 12.85 -19.58 26.91
C THR A 337 12.23 -20.97 27.09
N SER A 338 11.65 -21.57 26.04
CA SER A 338 11.02 -22.89 26.13
C SER A 338 11.78 -24.00 25.36
N LEU A 339 13.09 -23.84 25.17
CA LEU A 339 13.96 -24.88 24.62
C LEU A 339 15.11 -25.15 25.58
N ARG A 340 14.82 -25.87 26.67
CA ARG A 340 15.73 -26.83 27.30
C ARG A 340 14.99 -27.67 28.34
N GLN A 341 15.29 -28.97 28.29
CA GLN A 341 14.96 -30.07 29.20
C GLN A 341 13.59 -30.78 29.02
N GLY A 342 13.69 -31.98 28.44
CA GLY A 342 13.34 -33.20 29.18
C GLY A 342 11.92 -33.74 29.02
N TYR A 343 11.85 -34.94 28.44
CA TYR A 343 10.78 -35.94 28.49
C TYR A 343 9.54 -35.64 29.36
N GLY A 344 8.37 -35.68 28.72
CA GLY A 344 7.04 -35.65 29.35
C GLY A 344 6.22 -34.47 28.85
N GLY A 345 5.52 -34.65 27.73
CA GLY A 345 4.65 -33.60 27.19
C GLY A 345 3.47 -33.29 28.13
N PRO A 346 3.27 -32.04 28.56
CA PRO A 346 2.03 -31.61 29.16
C PRO A 346 1.06 -31.08 28.08
N PRO A 347 -0.26 -31.07 28.36
CA PRO A 347 -1.29 -30.97 27.34
C PRO A 347 -1.30 -29.61 26.63
N LYS A 348 -1.79 -29.63 25.38
CA LYS A 348 -1.98 -28.44 24.53
C LYS A 348 -2.59 -27.29 25.34
N LEU A 349 -1.79 -26.26 25.65
CA LEU A 349 -2.29 -25.04 26.25
C LEU A 349 -3.29 -24.40 25.27
N GLN A 350 -4.57 -24.44 25.62
CA GLN A 350 -5.61 -23.69 24.91
C GLN A 350 -5.24 -22.21 24.92
N ARG A 351 -5.07 -21.69 23.71
CA ARG A 351 -4.77 -20.30 23.42
C ARG A 351 -5.87 -19.43 24.05
N ARG A 352 -5.57 -18.77 25.17
CA ARG A 352 -6.53 -17.86 25.83
C ARG A 352 -6.79 -16.68 24.88
N LEU A 353 -7.93 -16.71 24.20
CA LEU A 353 -8.36 -15.64 23.29
C LEU A 353 -8.48 -14.34 24.09
N LYS A 354 -7.94 -13.23 23.56
CA LYS A 354 -7.97 -11.90 24.20
C LYS A 354 -9.41 -11.36 24.40
N TYR A 355 -10.38 -12.00 23.75
CA TYR A 355 -11.81 -11.70 23.82
C TYR A 355 -12.61 -13.01 23.88
N PRO A 356 -13.76 -13.06 24.56
CA PRO A 356 -14.65 -14.23 24.56
C PRO A 356 -15.32 -14.36 23.19
N LEU A 357 -14.60 -14.93 22.23
CA LEU A 357 -15.02 -15.03 20.83
C LEU A 357 -15.55 -16.43 20.51
N ILE A 358 -16.73 -16.50 19.91
CA ILE A 358 -17.31 -17.74 19.39
C ILE A 358 -17.57 -17.63 17.88
N GLU A 359 -17.45 -18.75 17.17
CA GLU A 359 -17.88 -18.89 15.76
C GLU A 359 -19.27 -19.52 15.76
N ILE A 360 -20.25 -18.95 15.08
CA ILE A 360 -21.64 -19.46 15.17
C ILE A 360 -22.14 -20.08 13.87
N GLY A 361 -21.55 -19.70 12.74
CA GLY A 361 -21.98 -20.21 11.44
C GLY A 361 -21.05 -19.75 10.32
N ARG A 362 -21.08 -20.52 9.23
CA ARG A 362 -20.36 -20.23 8.00
C ARG A 362 -21.09 -20.80 6.80
N ALA A 363 -21.17 -20.02 5.74
CA ALA A 363 -21.80 -20.43 4.49
C ALA A 363 -21.14 -19.81 3.27
N GLN A 364 -21.35 -20.42 2.10
CA GLN A 364 -20.86 -19.85 0.84
C GLN A 364 -21.50 -18.48 0.57
N LYS A 365 -22.81 -18.36 0.80
CA LYS A 365 -23.54 -17.10 0.68
C LYS A 365 -23.59 -16.37 2.02
N LYS A 366 -23.44 -15.05 1.96
CA LYS A 366 -23.51 -14.19 3.15
C LYS A 366 -24.85 -14.28 3.85
N ASP A 367 -25.95 -14.34 3.09
CA ASP A 367 -27.31 -14.36 3.65
C ASP A 367 -27.57 -15.64 4.45
N ASP A 368 -27.06 -16.78 4.00
CA ASP A 368 -27.19 -18.06 4.71
C ASP A 368 -26.39 -18.04 6.03
N ALA A 369 -25.20 -17.42 6.03
CA ALA A 369 -24.40 -17.23 7.24
C ALA A 369 -25.09 -16.28 8.24
N LEU A 370 -25.74 -15.22 7.76
CA LEU A 370 -26.53 -14.30 8.58
C LEU A 370 -27.82 -14.93 9.11
N ALA A 371 -28.46 -15.83 8.36
CA ALA A 371 -29.58 -16.61 8.88
C ALA A 371 -29.16 -17.49 10.08
N GLY A 372 -27.90 -17.97 10.09
CA GLY A 372 -27.29 -18.65 11.24
C GLY A 372 -27.18 -17.75 12.49
N LEU A 373 -26.89 -16.46 12.29
CA LEU A 373 -26.89 -15.47 13.38
C LEU A 373 -28.27 -15.32 14.02
N GLU A 374 -29.33 -15.22 13.22
CA GLU A 374 -30.69 -15.06 13.74
C GLU A 374 -31.15 -16.32 14.49
N ARG A 375 -30.80 -17.52 14.01
CA ARG A 375 -31.04 -18.78 14.74
C ARG A 375 -30.26 -18.84 16.06
N TRP A 376 -29.02 -18.37 16.08
CA TRP A 376 -28.24 -18.29 17.30
C TRP A 376 -28.87 -17.31 18.32
N LYS A 377 -29.33 -16.13 17.88
CA LYS A 377 -30.01 -15.16 18.76
C LYS A 377 -31.30 -15.72 19.35
N ALA A 378 -32.06 -16.48 18.56
CA ALA A 378 -33.27 -17.13 19.05
C ALA A 378 -32.99 -18.20 20.13
N ARG A 379 -31.85 -18.88 20.05
CA ARG A 379 -31.41 -19.87 21.05
C ARG A 379 -30.79 -19.25 22.29
N HIS A 380 -30.21 -18.05 22.16
CA HIS A 380 -29.52 -17.32 23.23
C HIS A 380 -30.06 -15.89 23.40
N PRO A 381 -31.35 -15.71 23.70
CA PRO A 381 -31.98 -14.38 23.74
C PRO A 381 -31.33 -13.45 24.78
N ASP A 382 -30.95 -13.98 25.94
CA ASP A 382 -30.32 -13.21 27.02
C ASP A 382 -28.93 -12.70 26.64
N ALA A 383 -28.12 -13.53 25.95
CA ALA A 383 -26.82 -13.12 25.45
C ALA A 383 -26.94 -12.14 24.27
N ALA A 384 -27.92 -12.37 23.39
CA ALA A 384 -28.17 -11.56 22.21
C ALA A 384 -28.58 -10.12 22.57
N ALA A 385 -29.31 -9.93 23.67
CA ALA A 385 -29.72 -8.61 24.16
C ALA A 385 -28.53 -7.68 24.51
N HIS A 386 -27.35 -8.25 24.75
CA HIS A 386 -26.14 -7.52 25.09
C HIS A 386 -25.18 -7.30 23.90
N LEU A 387 -25.49 -7.84 22.72
CA LEU A 387 -24.64 -7.66 21.54
C LEU A 387 -24.86 -6.29 20.91
N ALA A 388 -23.77 -5.53 20.74
CA ALA A 388 -23.75 -4.36 19.86
C ALA A 388 -23.54 -4.80 18.40
N PRO A 389 -23.91 -3.97 17.40
CA PRO A 389 -23.61 -4.26 15.99
C PRO A 389 -22.12 -4.56 15.72
N ALA A 390 -21.22 -3.92 16.48
CA ALA A 390 -19.78 -4.14 16.39
C ALA A 390 -19.30 -5.50 16.92
N ASP A 391 -20.11 -6.21 17.71
CA ASP A 391 -19.78 -7.53 18.25
C ASP A 391 -20.06 -8.65 17.26
N VAL A 392 -20.82 -8.37 16.20
CA VAL A 392 -21.12 -9.29 15.10
C VAL A 392 -20.08 -9.13 14.00
N LEU A 393 -19.15 -10.08 13.93
CA LEU A 393 -18.07 -10.07 12.96
C LEU A 393 -18.46 -10.91 11.74
N VAL A 394 -18.66 -10.25 10.60
CA VAL A 394 -18.95 -10.88 9.31
C VAL A 394 -17.68 -10.91 8.48
N ASP A 395 -17.00 -12.06 8.45
CA ASP A 395 -15.74 -12.21 7.72
C ASP A 395 -15.98 -12.83 6.33
N ALA A 396 -15.49 -12.17 5.28
CA ALA A 396 -15.34 -12.79 3.96
C ALA A 396 -14.01 -13.57 3.88
N MET A 397 -14.11 -14.88 3.72
CA MET A 397 -12.99 -15.81 3.67
C MET A 397 -12.75 -16.29 2.23
N ARG A 398 -11.48 -16.41 1.83
CA ARG A 398 -11.10 -16.93 0.51
C ARG A 398 -10.75 -18.42 0.62
N GLY A 399 -11.57 -19.27 0.01
CA GLY A 399 -11.26 -20.68 -0.21
C GLY A 399 -10.40 -20.89 -1.48
N ARG A 400 -10.00 -22.15 -1.75
CA ARG A 400 -9.23 -22.51 -2.95
C ARG A 400 -9.95 -22.19 -4.25
N PHE A 401 -11.28 -22.33 -4.28
CA PHE A 401 -12.09 -22.23 -5.50
C PHE A 401 -13.23 -21.22 -5.42
N HIS A 402 -13.61 -20.76 -4.23
CA HIS A 402 -14.69 -19.78 -4.01
C HIS A 402 -14.48 -19.01 -2.71
N THR A 403 -15.17 -17.88 -2.56
CA THR A 403 -15.27 -17.14 -1.29
C THR A 403 -16.42 -17.69 -0.46
N TRP A 404 -16.29 -17.67 0.86
CA TRP A 404 -17.34 -18.03 1.81
C TRP A 404 -17.37 -17.03 2.96
N THR A 405 -18.48 -16.94 3.67
CA THR A 405 -18.71 -16.00 4.78
C THR A 405 -18.73 -16.77 6.09
N ARG A 406 -18.12 -16.19 7.13
CA ARG A 406 -18.18 -16.67 8.50
C ARG A 406 -18.73 -15.61 9.43
N ILE A 407 -19.58 -16.01 10.38
CA ILE A 407 -20.04 -15.17 11.48
C ILE A 407 -19.34 -15.57 12.78
N ARG A 408 -18.71 -14.59 13.43
CA ARG A 408 -18.17 -14.72 14.79
C ARG A 408 -18.79 -13.67 15.71
N LEU A 409 -18.97 -14.00 16.98
CA LEU A 409 -19.49 -13.10 18.00
C LEU A 409 -18.43 -12.79 19.04
N ASN A 410 -18.19 -11.51 19.28
CA ASN A 410 -17.38 -11.04 20.40
C ASN A 410 -18.27 -10.80 21.62
N LEU A 411 -18.21 -11.68 22.60
CA LEU A 411 -19.08 -11.62 23.78
C LEU A 411 -18.57 -10.64 24.85
N GLN A 412 -17.76 -9.64 24.48
CA GLN A 412 -17.15 -8.69 25.41
C GLN A 412 -18.18 -7.88 26.21
N HIS A 413 -19.32 -7.56 25.58
CA HIS A 413 -20.43 -6.82 26.21
C HIS A 413 -21.44 -7.76 26.90
N VAL A 414 -21.33 -9.08 26.72
CA VAL A 414 -22.18 -10.07 27.39
C VAL A 414 -21.60 -10.35 28.79
N PRO A 415 -22.40 -10.23 29.87
CA PRO A 415 -21.98 -10.60 31.22
C PRO A 415 -21.44 -12.04 31.27
N GLU A 416 -20.39 -12.29 32.03
CA GLU A 416 -19.68 -13.59 32.03
C GLU A 416 -20.59 -14.78 32.32
N ALA A 417 -21.55 -14.63 33.23
CA ALA A 417 -22.54 -15.65 33.58
C ALA A 417 -23.53 -15.99 32.44
N LEU A 418 -23.67 -15.10 31.45
CA LEU A 418 -24.59 -15.24 30.30
C LEU A 418 -23.86 -15.60 29.01
N ARG A 419 -22.53 -15.77 29.03
CA ARG A 419 -21.75 -16.09 27.83
C ARG A 419 -21.98 -17.56 27.45
N PRO A 420 -22.60 -17.85 26.30
CA PRO A 420 -22.69 -19.23 25.84
C PRO A 420 -21.31 -19.76 25.46
N ALA A 421 -21.11 -21.06 25.65
CA ALA A 421 -19.92 -21.75 25.17
C ALA A 421 -19.93 -21.83 23.63
N GLN A 422 -18.79 -22.22 23.05
CA GLN A 422 -18.71 -22.54 21.63
C GLN A 422 -19.60 -23.75 21.33
N GLU A 423 -20.55 -23.58 20.40
CA GLU A 423 -21.47 -24.62 19.93
C GLU A 423 -21.09 -25.13 18.53
N GLY A 424 -21.82 -26.12 18.03
CA GLY A 424 -21.75 -26.52 16.62
C GLY A 424 -22.15 -25.37 15.70
N LEU A 425 -21.52 -25.30 14.53
CA LEU A 425 -21.79 -24.25 13.55
C LEU A 425 -23.11 -24.54 12.83
N ASP A 426 -23.92 -23.50 12.67
CA ASP A 426 -25.18 -23.59 11.95
C ASP A 426 -25.39 -22.29 11.14
N PRO A 427 -25.23 -22.31 9.80
CA PRO A 427 -24.81 -23.45 8.98
C PRO A 427 -23.31 -23.79 9.13
N ASP A 428 -22.93 -25.02 8.83
CA ASP A 428 -21.52 -25.46 8.72
C ASP A 428 -21.15 -25.80 7.26
N GLU A 429 -21.24 -24.81 6.38
CA GLU A 429 -20.97 -24.95 4.95
C GLU A 429 -19.61 -24.33 4.58
N GLY A 430 -18.64 -24.45 5.48
CA GLY A 430 -17.24 -24.14 5.20
C GLY A 430 -16.69 -25.01 4.06
N PRO A 431 -15.45 -24.78 3.58
CA PRO A 431 -14.91 -25.55 2.47
C PRO A 431 -14.82 -27.05 2.83
N GLY A 432 -15.83 -27.82 2.40
CA GLY A 432 -15.83 -29.28 2.47
C GLY A 432 -14.94 -29.86 1.39
N ASP A 433 -13.97 -30.68 1.83
CA ASP A 433 -13.46 -31.78 1.03
C ASP A 433 -14.62 -32.73 0.75
N GLY A 434 -15.00 -32.87 -0.53
CA GLY A 434 -16.09 -33.74 -0.91
C GLY A 434 -15.81 -35.19 -0.51
N SER A 435 -16.64 -35.74 0.38
CA SER A 435 -16.98 -37.17 0.42
C SER A 435 -18.35 -37.34 1.12
N PRO A 436 -19.31 -38.06 0.52
CA PRO A 436 -20.62 -38.31 1.12
C PRO A 436 -20.52 -39.37 2.23
N GLY A 437 -21.39 -39.27 3.23
CA GLY A 437 -21.30 -39.99 4.51
C GLY A 437 -21.49 -41.50 4.46
N GLY A 438 -21.20 -42.14 5.61
CA GLY A 438 -21.45 -43.56 5.83
C GLY A 438 -21.14 -44.00 7.26
N VAL A 439 -22.19 -44.47 7.93
CA VAL A 439 -22.30 -45.00 9.30
C VAL A 439 -21.34 -46.15 9.61
N GLN A 440 -21.01 -46.30 10.91
CA GLN A 440 -20.30 -47.43 11.53
C GLN A 440 -20.83 -48.80 11.07
N GLY A 441 -19.92 -49.72 10.73
CA GLY A 441 -20.23 -51.13 10.48
C GLY A 441 -18.97 -51.98 10.50
N THR A 442 -18.90 -52.87 11.47
CA THR A 442 -17.88 -53.90 11.75
C THR A 442 -17.68 -54.91 10.61
N GLY A 443 -16.46 -55.44 10.42
CA GLY A 443 -16.26 -56.70 9.69
C GLY A 443 -14.84 -56.92 9.16
N ALA A 444 -14.23 -58.03 9.56
CA ALA A 444 -12.87 -58.46 9.24
C ALA A 444 -12.74 -59.21 7.88
N GLN A 445 -11.48 -59.55 7.56
CA GLN A 445 -10.98 -60.63 6.65
C GLN A 445 -10.31 -60.23 5.32
N GLU A 446 -8.98 -60.03 5.39
CA GLU A 446 -7.90 -60.92 4.91
C GLU A 446 -7.89 -61.59 3.48
N ILE A 447 -6.64 -61.68 2.96
CA ILE A 447 -6.01 -62.60 1.96
C ILE A 447 -6.31 -62.38 0.42
N ILE A 448 -5.43 -62.43 -0.61
CA ILE A 448 -4.12 -63.10 -0.94
C ILE A 448 -3.28 -62.31 -2.01
N ARG A 449 -1.95 -62.49 -1.92
CA ARG A 449 -0.71 -62.23 -2.74
C ARG A 449 -0.76 -62.43 -4.29
N ALA A 450 -0.15 -61.57 -5.14
CA ALA A 450 1.27 -61.45 -5.68
C ALA A 450 1.51 -62.20 -7.03
N PRO A 451 2.66 -62.18 -7.79
CA PRO A 451 3.81 -61.23 -7.95
C PRO A 451 4.38 -60.99 -9.42
N VAL A 452 5.02 -59.82 -9.70
CA VAL A 452 6.37 -59.50 -10.32
C VAL A 452 6.82 -60.12 -11.72
N PRO A 453 7.93 -59.70 -12.42
CA PRO A 453 8.18 -58.70 -13.53
C PRO A 453 8.87 -59.36 -14.80
N PRO A 454 9.94 -58.87 -15.52
CA PRO A 454 10.53 -57.55 -15.89
C PRO A 454 10.99 -57.38 -17.40
N HIS A 455 11.62 -56.23 -17.69
CA HIS A 455 12.72 -55.94 -18.67
C HIS A 455 12.46 -55.53 -20.14
N GLY A 456 13.16 -54.46 -20.57
CA GLY A 456 13.82 -54.40 -21.88
C GLY A 456 13.65 -53.11 -22.71
N ALA A 457 14.58 -52.17 -22.62
CA ALA A 457 14.71 -50.96 -23.44
C ALA A 457 15.44 -51.23 -24.80
N PRO A 458 15.94 -50.23 -25.56
CA PRO A 458 15.26 -49.22 -26.40
C PRO A 458 15.80 -49.19 -27.87
N ARG A 459 15.19 -48.42 -28.78
CA ARG A 459 15.73 -47.83 -30.07
C ARG A 459 14.51 -47.29 -30.86
N ARG A 460 14.52 -46.26 -31.72
CA ARG A 460 15.48 -45.28 -32.30
C ARG A 460 14.64 -44.19 -32.99
N ARG A 461 15.18 -42.97 -33.15
CA ARG A 461 14.67 -41.89 -34.04
C ARG A 461 14.86 -42.24 -35.53
N PRO A 462 14.09 -41.59 -36.43
CA PRO A 462 14.68 -40.76 -37.50
C PRO A 462 13.95 -39.40 -37.64
N SER A 463 14.63 -38.25 -37.64
CA SER A 463 15.34 -37.55 -38.73
C SER A 463 14.44 -36.62 -39.58
N ARG A 464 14.94 -35.38 -39.75
CA ARG A 464 14.36 -34.26 -40.53
C ARG A 464 14.58 -34.47 -42.03
N ALA A 465 13.68 -33.93 -42.85
CA ALA A 465 14.02 -33.40 -44.17
C ALA A 465 13.18 -32.15 -44.51
N ARG A 466 13.86 -31.13 -45.04
CA ARG A 466 13.33 -29.90 -45.68
C ARG A 466 13.11 -30.17 -47.18
N LYS A 467 12.11 -29.53 -47.80
CA LYS A 467 12.23 -28.47 -48.86
C LYS A 467 11.01 -28.41 -49.81
N ALA A 468 10.68 -27.16 -50.16
CA ALA A 468 10.15 -26.63 -51.42
C ALA A 468 8.71 -26.96 -51.85
N SER A 469 7.83 -25.96 -51.79
CA SER A 469 7.49 -25.09 -52.95
C SER A 469 6.93 -23.76 -52.45
#